data_AF-A0A1F3TA15-F1
#
_entry.id   AF-A0A1F3TA15-F1
#
_cell.length_a   1.000
_cell.length_b   1.000
_cell.length_c   1.000
_cell.angle_alpha   90.00
_cell.angle_beta   90.00
_cell.angle_gamma   90.00
#
_symmetry.space_group_name_H-M   'P 1'
#
loop_
_entity.id
_entity.type
_entity.pdbx_description
1 polymer ?
#
loop_
_entity_poly.entity_id
_entity_poly.type
_entity_poly.pdbx_seq_one_letter_code
_entity_poly.pdbx_strand_id
1 'polypeptide(L)'
;MIIYFSILVCFYLFLFLMPDHLWEFWYDQLRQKYTQFLKYTWQFKQLSSVYKGELLLFKLTMLASELNVGKVGSPIELHSYKFYTSLLEALLTYKRQFGISLTKILVPIQGGIKKDFQFEKKIQNELMGGIAQFLFVSVITWLFSFMVYKMVNLDSSWLTKIIILGLQILGIVFYCVIYRLHKIKQFKIFEIYFKVLFFMMSLIEVGLPSSKVLHHSGFEAIDQLTDKNFGIVNKKLKGLVDAYKNNGHQIKSDLAGLIEEIYFLQEERFEQFLKFLGLLKFVILCLFFLSAYFIYLFTLFSLFLIA
;
A
#
# COMPACT_ATOMS: atom_id res chain seq x y z
N MET A 1 34.81 14.86 -4.05
CA MET A 1 33.91 16.03 -3.84
C MET A 1 33.32 16.53 -5.16
N ILE A 2 34.13 16.73 -6.20
CA ILE A 2 33.67 17.14 -7.55
C ILE A 2 32.62 16.18 -8.12
N ILE A 3 32.75 14.86 -7.89
CA ILE A 3 31.82 13.86 -8.42
C ILE A 3 30.43 13.96 -7.77
N TYR A 4 30.33 14.14 -6.45
CA TYR A 4 29.04 14.29 -5.77
C TYR A 4 28.39 15.62 -6.08
N PHE A 5 29.16 16.70 -6.15
CA PHE A 5 28.69 18.00 -6.64
C PHE A 5 28.19 17.88 -8.08
N SER A 6 28.93 17.18 -8.95
CA SER A 6 28.56 16.94 -10.35
C SER A 6 27.29 16.10 -10.46
N ILE A 7 27.09 15.06 -9.63
CA ILE A 7 25.85 14.27 -9.63
C ILE A 7 24.66 15.11 -9.16
N LEU A 8 24.83 15.92 -8.12
CA LEU A 8 23.76 16.78 -7.59
C LEU A 8 23.43 17.90 -8.59
N VAL A 9 24.45 18.50 -9.20
CA VAL A 9 24.30 19.49 -10.27
C VAL A 9 23.69 18.86 -11.52
N CYS A 10 24.07 17.64 -11.91
CA CYS A 10 23.44 16.91 -13.00
C CYS A 10 21.98 16.57 -12.70
N PHE A 11 21.63 16.25 -11.45
CA PHE A 11 20.25 15.99 -11.06
C PHE A 11 19.41 17.28 -11.09
N TYR A 12 19.93 18.38 -10.57
CA TYR A 12 19.27 19.69 -10.65
C TYR A 12 19.20 20.23 -12.08
N LEU A 13 20.26 20.08 -12.89
CA LEU A 13 20.26 20.40 -14.31
C LEU A 13 19.28 19.52 -15.07
N PHE A 14 19.19 18.23 -14.75
CA PHE A 14 18.22 17.33 -15.36
C PHE A 14 16.78 17.75 -15.04
N LEU A 15 16.51 18.15 -13.79
CA LEU A 15 15.21 18.71 -13.40
C LEU A 15 14.92 20.06 -14.06
N PHE A 16 15.94 20.90 -14.28
CA PHE A 16 15.80 22.23 -14.86
C PHE A 16 15.72 22.22 -16.39
N LEU A 17 16.43 21.30 -17.05
CA LEU A 17 16.41 21.07 -18.50
C LEU A 17 15.26 20.15 -18.92
N MET A 18 14.46 19.67 -17.97
CA MET A 18 13.31 18.85 -18.26
C MET A 18 12.31 19.70 -19.08
N PRO A 19 11.96 19.30 -20.31
CA PRO A 19 11.06 20.06 -21.17
C PRO A 19 9.73 20.40 -20.48
N ASP A 20 9.20 21.60 -20.73
CA ASP A 20 7.98 22.10 -20.09
C ASP A 20 6.80 21.13 -20.20
N HIS A 21 6.63 20.44 -21.34
CA HIS A 21 5.57 19.44 -21.53
C HIS A 21 5.70 18.22 -20.61
N LEU A 22 6.93 17.80 -20.27
CA LEU A 22 7.17 16.74 -19.29
C LEU A 22 6.91 17.24 -17.88
N TRP A 23 7.14 18.53 -17.63
CA TRP A 23 6.85 19.18 -16.37
C TRP A 23 5.35 19.38 -16.14
N GLU A 24 4.62 19.80 -17.15
CA GLU A 24 3.16 19.84 -17.16
C GLU A 24 2.57 18.43 -17.03
N PHE A 25 3.10 17.43 -17.73
CA PHE A 25 2.65 16.05 -17.58
C PHE A 25 2.88 15.51 -16.16
N TRP A 26 4.07 15.75 -15.58
CA TRP A 26 4.37 15.36 -14.20
C TRP A 26 3.55 16.16 -13.20
N TYR A 27 3.37 17.45 -13.43
CA TYR A 27 2.59 18.35 -12.58
C TYR A 27 1.11 17.97 -12.61
N ASP A 28 0.52 17.69 -13.76
CA ASP A 28 -0.89 17.28 -13.88
C ASP A 28 -1.11 15.86 -13.36
N GLN A 29 -0.18 14.93 -13.61
CA GLN A 29 -0.20 13.62 -12.95
C GLN A 29 -0.09 13.76 -11.43
N LEU A 30 0.83 14.58 -10.95
CA LEU A 30 1.00 14.85 -9.53
C LEU A 30 -0.22 15.56 -8.98
N ARG A 31 -0.84 16.50 -9.69
CA ARG A 31 -2.00 17.30 -9.25
C ARG A 31 -3.29 16.47 -9.23
N GLN A 32 -3.55 15.64 -10.23
CA GLN A 32 -4.65 14.66 -10.18
C GLN A 32 -4.42 13.65 -9.05
N LYS A 33 -3.19 13.14 -8.91
CA LYS A 33 -2.86 12.25 -7.79
C LYS A 33 -2.90 12.98 -6.47
N TYR A 34 -2.56 14.27 -6.40
CA TYR A 34 -2.48 15.09 -5.19
C TYR A 34 -3.85 15.53 -4.73
N THR A 35 -4.79 15.79 -5.63
CA THR A 35 -6.20 16.05 -5.29
C THR A 35 -6.91 14.77 -4.83
N GLN A 36 -6.62 13.61 -5.43
CA GLN A 36 -7.03 12.31 -4.88
C GLN A 36 -6.32 12.00 -3.55
N PHE A 37 -5.05 12.37 -3.41
CA PHE A 37 -4.22 12.18 -2.22
C PHE A 37 -4.66 13.09 -1.08
N LEU A 38 -5.03 14.34 -1.32
CA LEU A 38 -5.54 15.28 -0.30
C LEU A 38 -6.87 14.80 0.28
N LYS A 39 -7.74 14.23 -0.57
CA LYS A 39 -8.96 13.52 -0.15
C LYS A 39 -8.65 12.26 0.67
N TYR A 40 -7.48 11.65 0.49
CA TYR A 40 -7.02 10.45 1.21
C TYR A 40 -6.09 10.74 2.41
N THR A 41 -5.41 11.88 2.48
CA THR A 41 -4.43 12.23 3.53
C THR A 41 -5.08 12.52 4.87
N TRP A 42 -6.38 12.84 4.87
CA TRP A 42 -7.19 12.87 6.08
C TRP A 42 -7.40 11.47 6.70
N GLN A 43 -6.93 10.39 6.06
CA GLN A 43 -6.80 9.06 6.65
C GLN A 43 -5.41 8.80 7.26
N PHE A 44 -4.90 9.70 8.11
CA PHE A 44 -3.88 9.33 9.11
C PHE A 44 -4.36 8.24 10.10
N LYS A 45 -5.59 7.73 9.91
CA LYS A 45 -6.19 6.50 10.44
C LYS A 45 -5.47 5.18 10.05
N GLN A 46 -4.23 5.21 9.55
CA GLN A 46 -3.52 4.00 9.12
C GLN A 46 -3.02 3.15 10.30
N LEU A 47 -2.64 3.75 11.44
CA LEU A 47 -2.49 3.00 12.70
C LEU A 47 -3.82 2.31 13.10
N SER A 48 -4.93 2.98 12.79
CA SER A 48 -6.26 2.44 13.02
C SER A 48 -6.63 1.30 12.05
N SER A 49 -6.00 1.14 10.89
CA SER A 49 -6.37 0.05 9.98
C SER A 49 -5.99 -1.32 10.53
N VAL A 50 -4.81 -1.43 11.17
CA VAL A 50 -4.37 -2.66 11.83
C VAL A 50 -5.36 -3.03 12.95
N TYR A 51 -5.65 -2.08 13.85
CA TYR A 51 -6.64 -2.29 14.92
C TYR A 51 -8.04 -2.66 14.38
N LYS A 52 -8.49 -2.00 13.30
CA LYS A 52 -9.76 -2.33 12.64
C LYS A 52 -9.77 -3.74 12.04
N GLY A 53 -8.64 -4.23 11.54
CA GLY A 53 -8.51 -5.59 11.01
C GLY A 53 -8.62 -6.64 12.10
N GLU A 54 -7.96 -6.42 13.25
CA GLU A 54 -8.08 -7.29 14.43
C GLU A 54 -9.52 -7.33 14.96
N LEU A 55 -10.15 -6.16 15.05
CA LEU A 55 -11.53 -6.04 15.50
C LEU A 55 -12.52 -6.68 14.51
N LEU A 56 -12.25 -6.63 13.21
CA LEU A 56 -13.03 -7.33 12.19
C LEU A 56 -12.85 -8.86 12.33
N LEU A 57 -11.63 -9.35 12.55
CA LEU A 57 -11.38 -10.78 12.79
C LEU A 57 -12.16 -11.29 14.00
N PHE A 58 -12.17 -10.53 15.09
CA PHE A 58 -12.96 -10.85 16.28
C PHE A 58 -14.47 -10.86 15.99
N LYS A 59 -14.98 -9.87 15.26
CA LYS A 59 -16.40 -9.87 14.85
C LYS A 59 -16.74 -11.02 13.90
N LEU A 60 -15.80 -11.45 13.06
CA LEU A 60 -15.99 -12.58 12.16
C LEU A 60 -16.06 -13.92 12.88
N THR A 61 -15.28 -14.12 13.94
CA THR A 61 -15.37 -15.34 14.76
C THR A 61 -16.69 -15.38 15.53
N MET A 62 -17.14 -14.24 16.06
CA MET A 62 -18.49 -14.10 16.65
C MET A 62 -19.58 -14.42 15.63
N LEU A 63 -19.53 -13.82 14.44
CA LEU A 63 -20.48 -14.08 13.36
C LEU A 63 -20.51 -15.57 12.99
N ALA A 64 -19.34 -16.21 12.84
CA ALA A 64 -19.28 -17.64 12.52
C ALA A 64 -19.94 -18.50 13.63
N SER A 65 -19.75 -18.13 14.90
CA SER A 65 -20.40 -18.80 16.04
C SER A 65 -21.93 -18.62 16.02
N GLU A 66 -22.42 -17.40 15.82
CA GLU A 66 -23.86 -17.13 15.73
C GLU A 66 -24.53 -17.87 14.58
N LEU A 67 -23.86 -17.94 13.44
CA LEU A 67 -24.33 -18.68 12.27
C LEU A 67 -24.42 -20.19 12.52
N ASN A 68 -23.52 -20.76 13.31
CA ASN A 68 -23.56 -22.18 13.69
C ASN A 68 -24.72 -22.49 14.64
N VAL A 69 -25.15 -21.51 15.45
CA VAL A 69 -26.31 -21.63 16.36
C VAL A 69 -27.63 -21.29 15.63
N GLY A 70 -27.59 -20.99 14.33
CA GLY A 70 -28.77 -20.65 13.54
C GLY A 70 -29.33 -19.25 13.81
N LYS A 71 -28.62 -18.40 14.56
CA LYS A 71 -29.01 -17.01 14.78
C LYS A 71 -28.60 -16.19 13.56
N VAL A 72 -29.56 -15.94 12.67
CA VAL A 72 -29.42 -15.04 11.52
C VAL A 72 -30.37 -13.88 11.74
N GLY A 73 -30.00 -12.87 12.52
CA GLY A 73 -30.97 -11.82 12.87
C GLY A 73 -30.42 -10.49 13.34
N SER A 74 -29.32 -10.48 14.08
CA SER A 74 -28.77 -9.23 14.59
C SER A 74 -28.09 -8.45 13.46
N PRO A 75 -28.38 -7.15 13.27
CA PRO A 75 -27.54 -6.29 12.45
C PRO A 75 -26.18 -6.18 13.14
N ILE A 76 -25.25 -7.05 12.77
CA ILE A 76 -23.88 -6.96 13.25
C ILE A 76 -23.24 -5.76 12.55
N GLU A 77 -23.00 -4.70 13.30
CA GLU A 77 -22.21 -3.59 12.81
C GLU A 77 -20.80 -4.11 12.50
N LEU A 78 -20.42 -4.19 11.23
CA LEU A 78 -19.07 -4.60 10.84
C LEU A 78 -18.14 -3.39 10.90
N HIS A 79 -16.94 -3.57 11.45
CA HIS A 79 -15.94 -2.52 11.41
C HIS A 79 -15.34 -2.41 10.02
N SER A 80 -15.18 -1.18 9.53
CA SER A 80 -14.62 -0.90 8.20
C SER A 80 -13.15 -1.33 8.12
N TYR A 81 -12.83 -2.38 7.37
CA TYR A 81 -11.48 -2.84 7.07
C TYR A 81 -11.37 -3.23 5.59
N LYS A 82 -10.73 -2.33 4.81
CA LYS A 82 -10.48 -2.48 3.36
C LYS A 82 -11.75 -2.94 2.61
N PHE A 83 -11.58 -3.77 1.59
CA PHE A 83 -12.68 -4.37 0.82
C PHE A 83 -13.41 -5.49 1.56
N TYR A 84 -12.79 -6.10 2.58
CA TYR A 84 -13.37 -7.23 3.31
C TYR A 84 -14.70 -6.86 3.96
N THR A 85 -14.86 -5.65 4.50
CA THR A 85 -16.16 -5.21 5.03
C THR A 85 -17.23 -5.18 3.96
N SER A 86 -16.94 -4.56 2.80
CA SER A 86 -17.90 -4.51 1.70
C SER A 86 -18.23 -5.90 1.13
N LEU A 87 -17.24 -6.81 1.12
CA LEU A 87 -17.41 -8.20 0.72
C LEU A 87 -18.35 -8.92 1.70
N LEU A 88 -18.13 -8.77 3.01
CA LEU A 88 -18.93 -9.41 4.05
C LEU A 88 -20.37 -8.89 4.10
N GLU A 89 -20.57 -7.58 3.99
CA GLU A 89 -21.90 -6.96 3.93
C GLU A 89 -22.70 -7.48 2.72
N ALA A 90 -22.05 -7.56 1.56
CA ALA A 90 -22.67 -8.13 0.36
C ALA A 90 -22.97 -9.63 0.52
N LEU A 91 -22.05 -10.41 1.10
CA LEU A 91 -22.28 -11.83 1.38
C LEU A 91 -23.43 -12.06 2.38
N LEU A 92 -23.55 -11.23 3.42
CA LEU A 92 -24.67 -11.26 4.36
C LEU A 92 -26.00 -10.92 3.66
N THR A 93 -25.97 -9.94 2.76
CA THR A 93 -27.14 -9.58 1.94
C THR A 93 -27.54 -10.75 1.04
N TYR A 94 -26.58 -11.39 0.38
CA TYR A 94 -26.84 -12.56 -0.46
C TYR A 94 -27.27 -13.79 0.33
N LYS A 95 -26.81 -13.97 1.58
CA LYS A 95 -27.37 -15.00 2.46
C LYS A 95 -28.85 -14.77 2.73
N ARG A 96 -29.27 -13.53 2.98
CA ARG A 96 -30.69 -13.18 3.21
C ARG A 96 -31.53 -13.36 1.95
N GLN A 97 -30.98 -13.04 0.78
CA GLN A 97 -31.70 -13.11 -0.50
C GLN A 97 -31.77 -14.53 -1.10
N PHE A 98 -30.67 -15.30 -1.00
CA PHE A 98 -30.49 -16.55 -1.73
C PHE A 98 -30.20 -17.76 -0.84
N GLY A 99 -30.01 -17.59 0.47
CA GLY A 99 -29.73 -18.70 1.39
C GLY A 99 -28.31 -19.25 1.34
N ILE A 100 -27.31 -18.45 0.92
CA ILE A 100 -25.90 -18.88 0.82
C ILE A 100 -25.36 -19.42 2.17
N SER A 101 -24.61 -20.52 2.10
CA SER A 101 -23.90 -21.11 3.24
C SER A 101 -22.60 -20.35 3.57
N LEU A 102 -22.72 -19.29 4.37
CA LEU A 102 -21.57 -18.45 4.74
C LEU A 102 -20.45 -19.17 5.50
N THR A 103 -20.73 -20.27 6.21
CA THR A 103 -19.73 -20.95 7.05
C THR A 103 -18.52 -21.42 6.25
N LYS A 104 -18.74 -21.91 5.02
CA LYS A 104 -17.68 -22.38 4.12
C LYS A 104 -16.83 -21.25 3.53
N ILE A 105 -17.43 -20.08 3.31
CA ILE A 105 -16.77 -18.92 2.69
C ILE A 105 -16.04 -18.06 3.73
N LEU A 106 -16.57 -18.01 4.97
CA LEU A 106 -15.99 -17.24 6.06
C LEU A 106 -14.60 -17.73 6.45
N VAL A 107 -14.34 -19.04 6.43
CA VAL A 107 -13.03 -19.60 6.82
C VAL A 107 -11.90 -19.12 5.88
N PRO A 108 -12.02 -19.23 4.53
CA PRO A 108 -11.08 -18.61 3.60
C PRO A 108 -10.92 -17.09 3.77
N ILE A 109 -12.02 -16.37 4.01
CA ILE A 109 -11.97 -14.91 4.22
C ILE A 109 -11.22 -14.57 5.51
N GLN A 110 -11.45 -15.28 6.61
CA GLN A 110 -10.72 -15.11 7.86
C GLN A 110 -9.22 -15.38 7.66
N GLY A 111 -8.87 -16.44 6.93
CA GLY A 111 -7.49 -16.73 6.55
C GLY A 111 -6.86 -15.59 5.74
N GLY A 112 -7.60 -15.05 4.78
CA GLY A 112 -7.20 -13.88 4.00
C GLY A 112 -6.95 -12.64 4.84
N ILE A 113 -7.89 -12.29 5.70
CA ILE A 113 -7.77 -11.12 6.60
C ILE A 113 -6.58 -11.31 7.54
N LYS A 114 -6.35 -12.51 8.07
CA LYS A 114 -5.20 -12.78 8.94
C LYS A 114 -3.87 -12.58 8.21
N LYS A 115 -3.74 -13.09 6.98
CA LYS A 115 -2.54 -12.87 6.15
C LYS A 115 -2.36 -11.39 5.84
N ASP A 116 -3.41 -10.72 5.36
CA ASP A 116 -3.38 -9.30 5.03
C ASP A 116 -3.04 -8.42 6.25
N PHE A 117 -3.56 -8.75 7.43
CA PHE A 117 -3.22 -8.09 8.70
C PHE A 117 -1.72 -8.25 9.04
N GLN A 118 -1.17 -9.46 8.90
CA GLN A 118 0.26 -9.70 9.13
C GLN A 118 1.13 -8.91 8.15
N PHE A 119 0.70 -8.80 6.90
CA PHE A 119 1.37 -7.99 5.88
C PHE A 119 1.32 -6.50 6.23
N GLU A 120 0.15 -5.96 6.58
CA GLU A 120 0.01 -4.57 6.99
C GLU A 120 0.88 -4.23 8.22
N LYS A 121 0.93 -5.11 9.21
CA LYS A 121 1.79 -4.95 10.40
C LYS A 121 3.27 -4.89 10.01
N LYS A 122 3.73 -5.81 9.16
CA LYS A 122 5.13 -5.83 8.67
C LYS A 122 5.46 -4.57 7.88
N ILE A 123 4.58 -4.14 6.98
CA ILE A 123 4.74 -2.90 6.21
C ILE A 123 4.82 -1.67 7.13
N GLN A 124 3.94 -1.61 8.13
CA GLN A 124 3.93 -0.50 9.08
C GLN A 124 5.21 -0.48 9.91
N ASN A 125 5.70 -1.64 10.34
CA ASN A 125 6.96 -1.74 11.06
C ASN A 125 8.14 -1.25 10.21
N GLU A 126 8.20 -1.60 8.92
CA GLU A 126 9.27 -1.12 8.03
C GLU A 126 9.17 0.40 7.82
N LEU A 127 7.96 0.94 7.64
CA LEU A 127 7.73 2.39 7.51
C LEU A 127 8.17 3.15 8.78
N MET A 128 7.74 2.69 9.95
CA MET A 128 8.10 3.30 11.24
C MET A 128 9.59 3.17 11.50
N GLY A 129 10.19 2.02 11.16
CA GLY A 129 11.64 1.81 11.25
C GLY A 129 12.42 2.79 10.36
N GLY A 130 11.95 3.05 9.14
CA GLY A 130 12.53 4.06 8.25
C GLY A 130 12.44 5.47 8.82
N ILE A 131 11.25 5.88 9.29
CA ILE A 131 11.06 7.21 9.90
C ILE A 131 11.90 7.38 11.17
N ALA A 132 11.94 6.37 12.03
CA ALA A 132 12.77 6.40 13.24
C ALA A 132 14.27 6.52 12.91
N GLN A 133 14.75 5.79 11.89
CA GLN A 133 16.12 5.89 11.41
C GLN A 133 16.44 7.31 10.92
N PHE A 134 15.54 7.92 10.14
CA PHE A 134 15.71 9.30 9.66
C PHE A 134 15.76 10.31 10.82
N LEU A 135 14.83 10.20 11.78
CA LEU A 135 14.81 11.07 12.96
C LEU A 135 16.09 10.91 13.79
N PHE A 136 16.57 9.69 13.98
CA PHE A 136 17.81 9.42 14.71
C PHE A 136 19.02 10.07 14.02
N VAL A 137 19.15 9.92 12.70
CA VAL A 137 20.21 10.56 11.92
C VAL A 137 20.10 12.08 11.97
N SER A 138 18.88 12.64 11.90
CA SER A 138 18.63 14.06 12.12
C SER A 138 19.14 14.52 13.48
N VAL A 139 18.73 13.87 14.57
CA VAL A 139 19.13 14.23 15.93
C VAL A 139 20.65 14.22 16.08
N ILE A 140 21.33 13.18 15.59
CA ILE A 140 22.80 13.10 15.63
C ILE A 140 23.43 14.26 14.84
N THR A 141 22.91 14.55 13.64
CA THR A 141 23.42 15.65 12.81
C THR A 141 23.29 17.00 13.54
N TRP A 142 22.16 17.23 14.20
CA TRP A 142 21.92 18.46 14.98
C TRP A 142 22.78 18.55 16.24
N LEU A 143 22.94 17.44 16.98
CA LEU A 143 23.81 17.40 18.15
C LEU A 143 25.26 17.67 17.77
N PHE A 144 25.75 17.02 16.71
CA PHE A 144 27.10 17.24 16.19
C PHE A 144 27.28 18.70 15.74
N SER A 145 26.30 19.23 15.00
CA SER A 145 26.30 20.63 14.56
C SER A 145 26.41 21.61 15.74
N PHE A 146 25.59 21.40 16.77
CA PHE A 146 25.61 22.24 17.97
C PHE A 146 26.94 22.17 18.73
N MET A 147 27.49 20.97 18.92
CA MET A 147 28.76 20.78 19.63
C MET A 147 29.90 21.51 18.93
N VAL A 148 30.02 21.37 17.61
CA VAL A 148 31.12 22.01 16.88
C VAL A 148 31.02 23.53 16.91
N TYR A 149 29.82 24.10 16.74
CA TYR A 149 29.66 25.56 16.86
C TYR A 149 30.06 26.08 18.24
N LYS A 150 29.77 25.33 19.30
CA LYS A 150 30.21 25.67 20.66
C LYS A 150 31.71 25.51 20.87
N MET A 151 32.34 24.48 20.30
CA MET A 151 33.77 24.25 20.46
C MET A 151 34.64 25.24 19.68
N VAL A 152 34.22 25.63 18.47
CA VAL A 152 35.01 26.55 17.61
C VAL A 152 34.62 28.01 17.84
N ASN A 153 33.56 28.27 18.62
CA ASN A 153 33.04 29.61 18.89
C ASN A 153 32.70 30.40 17.61
N LEU A 154 32.14 29.70 16.61
CA LEU A 154 31.76 30.27 15.32
C LEU A 154 30.27 30.64 15.28
N ASP A 155 29.97 31.82 14.75
CA ASP A 155 28.61 32.27 14.47
C ASP A 155 28.07 31.61 13.20
N SER A 156 27.21 30.61 13.38
CA SER A 156 26.51 29.94 12.29
C SER A 156 25.38 30.80 11.74
N SER A 157 25.36 30.99 10.41
CA SER A 157 24.21 31.58 9.73
C SER A 157 22.95 30.74 9.94
N TRP A 158 21.88 31.41 10.39
CA TRP A 158 20.56 30.80 10.59
C TRP A 158 20.00 30.19 9.31
N LEU A 159 20.34 30.76 8.15
CA LEU A 159 19.88 30.32 6.84
C LEU A 159 20.36 28.89 6.54
N THR A 160 21.61 28.54 6.84
CA THR A 160 22.14 27.18 6.65
C THR A 160 21.39 26.16 7.50
N LYS A 161 21.07 26.51 8.75
CA LYS A 161 20.28 25.65 9.65
C LYS A 161 18.88 25.39 9.10
N ILE A 162 18.21 26.42 8.57
CA ILE A 162 16.90 26.26 7.92
C ILE A 162 17.01 25.33 6.71
N ILE A 163 18.03 25.49 5.86
CA ILE A 163 18.21 24.64 4.67
C ILE A 163 18.41 23.17 5.07
N ILE A 164 19.26 22.90 6.07
CA ILE A 164 19.49 21.55 6.60
C ILE A 164 18.18 20.94 7.12
N LEU A 165 17.43 21.70 7.92
CA LEU A 165 16.14 21.26 8.45
C LEU A 165 15.14 20.96 7.32
N GLY A 166 15.05 21.88 6.35
CA GLY A 166 14.18 21.75 5.18
C GLY A 166 14.47 20.49 4.38
N LEU A 167 15.75 20.20 4.11
CA LEU A 167 16.17 18.98 3.41
C LEU A 167 15.78 17.70 4.16
N GLN A 168 15.97 17.66 5.49
CA GLN A 168 15.61 16.50 6.31
C GLN A 168 14.09 16.26 6.34
N ILE A 169 13.30 17.33 6.55
CA ILE A 169 11.83 17.25 6.53
C ILE A 169 11.36 16.80 5.15
N LEU A 170 11.90 17.38 4.09
CA LEU A 170 11.53 17.05 2.72
C LEU A 170 11.84 15.58 2.39
N GLY A 171 12.98 15.05 2.87
CA GLY A 171 13.30 13.62 2.74
C GLY A 171 12.27 12.71 3.41
N ILE A 172 11.82 13.03 4.63
CA ILE A 172 10.78 12.26 5.34
C ILE A 172 9.45 12.33 4.58
N VAL A 173 9.04 13.51 4.14
CA VAL A 173 7.81 13.70 3.35
C VAL A 173 7.87 12.90 2.05
N PHE A 174 8.97 12.97 1.32
CA PHE A 174 9.15 12.27 0.05
C PHE A 174 9.09 10.75 0.22
N TYR A 175 9.73 10.22 1.28
CA TYR A 175 9.63 8.81 1.65
C TYR A 175 8.18 8.38 1.87
N CYS A 176 7.41 9.15 2.66
CA CYS A 176 6.02 8.83 2.98
C CYS A 176 5.10 8.89 1.76
N VAL A 177 5.31 9.86 0.86
CA VAL A 177 4.54 10.01 -0.38
C VAL A 177 4.80 8.84 -1.33
N ILE A 178 6.07 8.52 -1.60
CA ILE A 178 6.43 7.41 -2.50
C ILE A 178 5.90 6.08 -1.95
N TYR A 179 6.05 5.85 -0.64
CA TYR A 179 5.48 4.69 0.04
C TYR A 179 3.99 4.51 -0.27
N ARG A 180 3.19 5.57 -0.09
CA ARG A 180 1.74 5.52 -0.31
C ARG A 180 1.39 5.24 -1.77
N LEU A 181 2.06 5.93 -2.70
CA LEU A 181 1.81 5.77 -4.12
C LEU A 181 2.10 4.34 -4.59
N HIS A 182 3.23 3.77 -4.18
CA HIS A 182 3.59 2.39 -4.53
C HIS A 182 2.65 1.37 -3.89
N LYS A 183 2.26 1.57 -2.62
CA LYS A 183 1.33 0.66 -1.92
C LYS A 183 -0.01 0.56 -2.67
N ILE A 184 -0.62 1.69 -3.02
CA ILE A 184 -1.92 1.69 -3.71
C ILE A 184 -1.80 0.99 -5.07
N LYS A 185 -0.74 1.28 -5.83
CA LYS A 185 -0.53 0.70 -7.15
C LYS A 185 -0.37 -0.82 -7.11
N GLN A 186 0.39 -1.34 -6.15
CA GLN A 186 0.68 -2.77 -6.03
C GLN A 186 -0.53 -3.56 -5.53
N PHE A 187 -1.23 -3.07 -4.50
CA PHE A 187 -2.22 -3.88 -3.79
C PHE A 187 -3.67 -3.76 -4.31
N LYS A 188 -4.00 -2.72 -5.07
CA LYS A 188 -5.37 -2.50 -5.58
C LYS A 188 -5.86 -3.62 -6.51
N ILE A 189 -4.95 -4.23 -7.26
CA ILE A 189 -5.29 -5.29 -8.22
C ILE A 189 -5.80 -6.54 -7.49
N PHE A 190 -5.15 -6.92 -6.39
CA PHE A 190 -5.53 -8.07 -5.58
C PHE A 190 -6.94 -7.94 -4.99
N GLU A 191 -7.31 -6.74 -4.53
CA GLU A 191 -8.65 -6.45 -4.03
C GLU A 191 -9.74 -6.77 -5.06
N ILE A 192 -9.52 -6.39 -6.33
CA ILE A 192 -10.48 -6.66 -7.42
C ILE A 192 -10.61 -8.16 -7.63
N TYR A 193 -9.49 -8.88 -7.73
CA TYR A 193 -9.50 -10.33 -7.92
C TYR A 193 -10.18 -11.07 -6.78
N PHE A 194 -9.80 -10.79 -5.53
CA PHE A 194 -10.41 -11.46 -4.38
C PHE A 194 -11.91 -11.20 -4.31
N LYS A 195 -12.35 -9.96 -4.55
CA LYS A 195 -13.76 -9.61 -4.56
C LYS A 195 -14.54 -10.44 -5.60
N VAL A 196 -14.05 -10.51 -6.84
CA VAL A 196 -14.70 -11.28 -7.91
C VAL A 196 -14.73 -12.76 -7.60
N LEU A 197 -13.60 -13.35 -7.18
CA LEU A 197 -13.50 -14.78 -6.90
C LEU A 197 -14.38 -15.21 -5.72
N PHE A 198 -14.36 -14.47 -4.61
CA PHE A 198 -15.19 -14.80 -3.44
C PHE A 198 -16.68 -14.66 -3.75
N PHE A 199 -17.10 -13.64 -4.50
CA PHE A 199 -18.49 -13.53 -4.91
C PHE A 199 -18.90 -14.65 -5.86
N MET A 200 -18.07 -14.97 -6.85
CA MET A 200 -18.37 -16.04 -7.79
C MET A 200 -18.47 -17.39 -7.07
N MET A 201 -17.52 -17.70 -6.19
CA MET A 201 -17.55 -18.92 -5.36
C MET A 201 -18.83 -19.00 -4.50
N SER A 202 -19.30 -17.88 -3.98
CA SER A 202 -20.49 -17.82 -3.13
C SER A 202 -21.80 -17.95 -3.91
N LEU A 203 -21.88 -17.33 -5.08
CA LEU A 203 -23.08 -17.31 -5.92
C LEU A 203 -23.27 -18.63 -6.69
N ILE A 204 -22.19 -19.37 -6.98
CA ILE A 204 -22.28 -20.69 -7.60
C ILE A 204 -22.96 -21.70 -6.66
N GLU A 205 -22.76 -21.59 -5.34
CA GLU A 205 -23.36 -22.53 -4.38
C GLU A 205 -24.90 -22.47 -4.33
N VAL A 206 -25.50 -21.33 -4.66
CA VAL A 206 -26.96 -21.15 -4.64
C VAL A 206 -27.64 -21.51 -5.97
N GLY A 207 -26.89 -22.03 -6.95
CA GLY A 207 -27.44 -22.51 -8.22
C GLY A 207 -28.02 -21.38 -9.09
N LEU A 208 -27.50 -20.15 -8.95
CA LEU A 208 -27.92 -19.05 -9.81
C LEU A 208 -27.47 -19.29 -11.28
N PRO A 209 -28.23 -18.78 -12.27
CA PRO A 209 -27.82 -18.81 -13.67
C PRO A 209 -26.45 -18.15 -13.86
N SER A 210 -25.62 -18.71 -14.73
CA SER A 210 -24.23 -18.27 -14.95
C SER A 210 -24.12 -16.79 -15.32
N SER A 211 -25.05 -16.27 -16.13
CA SER A 211 -25.11 -14.85 -16.47
C SER A 211 -25.31 -13.94 -15.25
N LYS A 212 -26.21 -14.32 -14.32
CA LYS A 212 -26.43 -13.59 -13.07
C LYS A 212 -25.21 -13.66 -12.15
N VAL A 213 -24.58 -14.82 -12.05
CA VAL A 213 -23.36 -15.02 -11.25
C VAL A 213 -22.26 -14.07 -11.72
N LEU A 214 -22.00 -13.99 -13.03
CA LEU A 214 -20.93 -13.16 -13.59
C LEU A 214 -21.19 -11.66 -13.46
N HIS A 215 -22.46 -11.25 -13.64
CA HIS A 215 -22.85 -9.86 -13.44
C HIS A 215 -22.68 -9.45 -11.96
N HIS A 216 -23.19 -10.25 -11.02
CA HIS A 216 -23.10 -9.94 -9.59
C HIS A 216 -21.70 -10.09 -8.98
N SER A 217 -20.84 -10.94 -9.56
CA SER A 217 -19.45 -11.04 -9.11
C SER A 217 -18.60 -9.86 -9.58
N GLY A 218 -19.05 -9.09 -10.57
CA GLY A 218 -18.28 -7.99 -11.15
C GLY A 218 -17.15 -8.49 -12.04
N PHE A 219 -17.33 -9.65 -12.70
CA PHE A 219 -16.33 -10.28 -13.56
C PHE A 219 -15.78 -9.33 -14.64
N GLU A 220 -16.63 -8.43 -15.16
CA GLU A 220 -16.27 -7.40 -16.14
C GLU A 220 -15.10 -6.50 -15.69
N ALA A 221 -14.92 -6.31 -14.39
CA ALA A 221 -13.80 -5.53 -13.86
C ALA A 221 -12.43 -6.18 -14.13
N ILE A 222 -12.38 -7.50 -14.35
CA ILE A 222 -11.14 -8.23 -14.63
C ILE A 222 -10.64 -7.98 -16.05
N ASP A 223 -11.56 -7.77 -17.00
CA ASP A 223 -11.20 -7.47 -18.40
C ASP A 223 -10.47 -6.14 -18.54
N GLN A 224 -10.69 -5.22 -17.60
CA GLN A 224 -10.03 -3.92 -17.55
C GLN A 224 -8.62 -3.96 -16.93
N LEU A 225 -8.22 -5.10 -16.35
CA LEU A 225 -6.91 -5.25 -15.70
C LEU A 225 -5.83 -5.61 -16.72
N THR A 226 -4.87 -4.71 -16.91
CA THR A 226 -3.76 -4.85 -17.86
C THR A 226 -2.45 -5.34 -17.22
N ASP A 227 -2.48 -5.92 -16.03
CA ASP A 227 -1.25 -6.37 -15.35
C ASP A 227 -0.74 -7.68 -15.95
N LYS A 228 0.48 -7.61 -16.52
CA LYS A 228 1.16 -8.74 -17.16
C LYS A 228 1.35 -9.93 -16.22
N ASN A 229 1.60 -9.69 -14.95
CA ASN A 229 1.85 -10.76 -13.98
C ASN A 229 0.60 -11.59 -13.69
N PHE A 230 -0.59 -11.02 -13.96
CA PHE A 230 -1.87 -11.71 -13.81
C PHE A 230 -2.38 -12.30 -15.13
N GLY A 231 -1.62 -12.22 -16.22
CA GLY A 231 -2.06 -12.74 -17.53
C GLY A 231 -2.44 -14.22 -17.48
N ILE A 232 -1.68 -15.03 -16.75
CA ILE A 232 -1.95 -16.47 -16.56
C ILE A 232 -3.22 -16.68 -15.74
N VAL A 233 -3.36 -15.99 -14.61
CA VAL A 233 -4.55 -16.06 -13.73
C VAL A 233 -5.79 -15.63 -14.49
N ASN A 234 -5.72 -14.55 -15.27
CA ASN A 234 -6.82 -14.06 -16.09
C ASN A 234 -7.23 -15.09 -17.14
N LYS A 235 -6.26 -15.69 -17.85
CA LYS A 235 -6.52 -16.74 -18.84
C LYS A 235 -7.18 -17.97 -18.20
N LYS A 236 -6.69 -18.43 -17.05
CA LYS A 236 -7.28 -19.54 -16.30
C LYS A 236 -8.71 -19.22 -15.87
N LEU A 237 -8.92 -18.05 -15.29
CA LEU A 237 -10.24 -17.62 -14.82
C LEU A 237 -11.25 -17.51 -15.98
N LYS A 238 -10.84 -16.94 -17.12
CA LYS A 238 -11.68 -16.90 -18.33
C LYS A 238 -12.04 -18.30 -18.82
N GLY A 239 -11.05 -19.20 -18.89
CA GLY A 239 -11.29 -20.60 -19.25
C GLY A 239 -12.29 -21.30 -18.31
N LEU A 240 -12.19 -21.07 -16.99
CA LEU A 240 -13.15 -21.59 -16.02
C LEU A 240 -14.55 -20.99 -16.20
N VAL A 241 -14.64 -19.69 -16.45
CA VAL A 241 -15.92 -19.01 -16.71
C VAL A 241 -16.58 -19.54 -17.98
N ASP A 242 -15.82 -19.77 -19.05
CA ASP A 242 -16.34 -20.31 -20.30
C ASP A 242 -16.77 -21.77 -20.14
N ALA A 243 -15.99 -22.59 -19.43
CA ALA A 243 -16.38 -23.96 -19.08
C ALA A 243 -17.66 -23.99 -18.22
N TYR A 244 -17.80 -23.06 -17.27
CA TYR A 244 -18.99 -22.93 -16.45
C TYR A 244 -20.23 -22.52 -17.26
N LYS A 245 -20.09 -21.57 -18.19
CA LYS A 245 -21.17 -21.16 -19.09
C LYS A 245 -21.63 -22.31 -20.00
N ASN A 246 -20.70 -23.05 -20.57
CA ASN A 246 -21.00 -24.05 -21.60
C ASN A 246 -21.47 -25.38 -21.00
N ASN A 247 -20.86 -25.82 -19.90
CA ASN A 247 -21.04 -27.17 -19.38
C ASN A 247 -21.79 -27.23 -18.04
N GLY A 248 -22.06 -26.07 -17.41
CA GLY A 248 -22.62 -26.03 -16.05
C GLY A 248 -21.72 -26.70 -15.01
N HIS A 249 -20.43 -26.88 -15.32
CA HIS A 249 -19.50 -27.67 -14.53
C HIS A 249 -19.27 -27.04 -13.15
N GLN A 250 -19.05 -27.87 -12.12
CA GLN A 250 -18.71 -27.38 -10.80
C GLN A 250 -17.27 -26.85 -10.78
N ILE A 251 -17.08 -25.55 -11.04
CA ILE A 251 -15.76 -24.90 -11.05
C ILE A 251 -15.23 -24.52 -9.65
N LYS A 252 -15.90 -24.96 -8.58
CA LYS A 252 -15.63 -24.47 -7.22
C LYS A 252 -14.23 -24.83 -6.72
N SER A 253 -13.78 -26.07 -6.96
CA SER A 253 -12.42 -26.51 -6.61
C SER A 253 -11.37 -25.68 -7.33
N ASP A 254 -11.60 -25.41 -8.61
CA ASP A 254 -10.66 -24.69 -9.46
C ASP A 254 -10.58 -23.21 -9.05
N LEU A 255 -11.71 -22.62 -8.63
CA LEU A 255 -11.73 -21.28 -8.04
C LEU A 255 -10.98 -21.21 -6.72
N ALA A 256 -11.07 -22.23 -5.87
CA ALA A 256 -10.28 -22.29 -4.65
C ALA A 256 -8.77 -22.33 -4.98
N GLY A 257 -8.37 -23.12 -5.98
CA GLY A 257 -6.99 -23.15 -6.49
C GLY A 257 -6.53 -21.79 -7.03
N LEU A 258 -7.39 -21.07 -7.76
CA LEU A 258 -7.07 -19.71 -8.22
C LEU A 258 -6.93 -18.72 -7.06
N ILE A 259 -7.75 -18.82 -6.01
CA ILE A 259 -7.62 -17.98 -4.82
C ILE A 259 -6.25 -18.21 -4.16
N GLU A 260 -5.81 -19.46 -4.04
CA GLU A 260 -4.48 -19.80 -3.51
C GLU A 260 -3.35 -19.25 -4.38
N GLU A 261 -3.46 -19.36 -5.71
CA GLU A 261 -2.50 -18.78 -6.66
C GLU A 261 -2.41 -17.25 -6.52
N ILE A 262 -3.54 -16.58 -6.30
CA ILE A 262 -3.56 -15.12 -6.07
C ILE A 262 -2.94 -14.74 -4.72
N TYR A 263 -3.15 -15.53 -3.68
CA TYR A 263 -2.44 -15.32 -2.41
C TYR A 263 -0.94 -15.48 -2.56
N PHE A 264 -0.49 -16.47 -3.33
CA PHE A 264 0.94 -16.66 -3.62
C PHE A 264 1.53 -15.44 -4.34
N LEU A 265 0.86 -14.95 -5.39
CA LEU A 265 1.27 -13.73 -6.09
C LEU A 265 1.26 -12.50 -5.18
N GLN A 266 0.33 -12.42 -4.23
CA GLN A 266 0.24 -11.34 -3.26
C GLN A 266 1.46 -11.33 -2.33
N GLU A 267 1.84 -12.51 -1.85
CA GLU A 267 3.02 -12.68 -0.99
C GLU A 267 4.31 -12.32 -1.73
N GLU A 268 4.46 -12.74 -2.99
CA GLU A 268 5.60 -12.36 -3.82
C GLU A 268 5.69 -10.84 -4.02
N ARG A 269 4.57 -10.19 -4.39
CA ARG A 269 4.53 -8.72 -4.54
C ARG A 269 4.80 -8.00 -3.23
N PHE A 270 4.35 -8.58 -2.12
CA PHE A 270 4.60 -8.05 -0.79
C PHE A 270 6.10 -8.05 -0.45
N GLU A 271 6.81 -9.15 -0.72
CA GLU A 271 8.26 -9.21 -0.54
C GLU A 271 9.01 -8.23 -1.44
N GLN A 272 8.60 -8.13 -2.72
CA GLN A 272 9.15 -7.14 -3.65
C GLN A 272 8.95 -5.71 -3.12
N PHE A 273 7.78 -5.42 -2.55
CA PHE A 273 7.47 -4.12 -1.96
C PHE A 273 8.35 -3.83 -0.73
N LEU A 274 8.60 -4.80 0.15
CA LEU A 274 9.52 -4.61 1.28
C LEU A 274 10.96 -4.34 0.83
N LYS A 275 11.47 -5.10 -0.16
CA LYS A 275 12.79 -4.85 -0.76
C LYS A 275 12.88 -3.43 -1.33
N PHE A 276 11.82 -3.00 -2.03
CA PHE A 276 11.72 -1.64 -2.54
C PHE A 276 11.76 -0.59 -1.42
N LEU A 277 11.06 -0.78 -0.29
CA LEU A 277 11.12 0.14 0.84
C LEU A 277 12.51 0.25 1.46
N GLY A 278 13.23 -0.88 1.54
CA GLY A 278 14.64 -0.88 1.98
C GLY A 278 15.54 -0.05 1.08
N LEU A 279 15.41 -0.23 -0.25
CA LEU A 279 16.15 0.57 -1.23
C LEU A 279 15.76 2.05 -1.19
N LEU A 280 14.46 2.34 -1.11
CA LEU A 280 13.95 3.71 -1.01
C LEU A 280 14.51 4.41 0.23
N LYS A 281 14.52 3.73 1.38
CA LYS A 281 15.10 4.24 2.63
C LYS A 281 16.55 4.64 2.47
N PHE A 282 17.36 3.80 1.82
CA PHE A 282 18.76 4.08 1.52
C PHE A 282 18.91 5.30 0.59
N VAL A 283 18.13 5.35 -0.49
CA VAL A 283 18.16 6.48 -1.45
C VAL A 283 17.81 7.80 -0.75
N ILE A 284 16.80 7.82 0.12
CA ILE A 284 16.42 9.02 0.88
C ILE A 284 17.54 9.47 1.82
N LEU A 285 18.19 8.54 2.52
CA LEU A 285 19.35 8.84 3.37
C LEU A 285 20.49 9.48 2.55
N CYS A 286 20.82 8.90 1.40
CA CYS A 286 21.90 9.41 0.56
C CYS A 286 21.58 10.76 -0.08
N LEU A 287 20.35 10.99 -0.54
CA LEU A 287 20.01 12.21 -1.27
C LEU A 287 19.71 13.39 -0.34
N PHE A 288 19.02 13.16 0.77
CA PHE A 288 18.55 14.24 1.66
C PHE A 288 19.42 14.40 2.89
N PHE A 289 19.65 13.33 3.65
CA PHE A 289 20.34 13.40 4.93
C PHE A 289 21.85 13.58 4.76
N LEU A 290 22.46 12.81 3.86
CA LEU A 290 23.88 12.93 3.55
C LEU A 290 24.19 14.27 2.86
N SER A 291 23.33 14.75 1.97
CA SER A 291 23.48 16.09 1.37
C SER A 291 23.37 17.20 2.41
N ALA A 292 22.43 17.11 3.35
CA ALA A 292 22.31 18.05 4.46
C ALA A 292 23.58 18.07 5.33
N TYR A 293 24.15 16.88 5.59
CA TYR A 293 25.43 16.76 6.29
C TYR A 293 26.60 17.38 5.51
N PHE A 294 26.66 17.19 4.18
CA PHE A 294 27.70 17.83 3.36
C PHE A 294 27.58 19.35 3.31
N ILE A 295 26.37 19.89 3.23
CA ILE A 295 26.13 21.35 3.30
C ILE A 295 26.64 21.90 4.64
N TYR A 296 26.36 21.18 5.73
CA TYR A 296 26.87 21.52 7.05
C TYR A 296 28.42 21.54 7.08
N LEU A 297 29.06 20.46 6.63
CA LEU A 297 30.53 20.38 6.60
C LEU A 297 31.15 21.47 5.72
N PHE A 298 30.58 21.72 4.55
CA PHE A 298 31.05 22.78 3.66
C PHE A 298 30.97 24.15 4.32
N THR A 299 29.85 24.45 4.99
CA THR A 299 29.68 25.71 5.72
C THR A 299 30.74 25.84 6.81
N LEU A 300 30.96 24.78 7.59
CA LEU A 300 31.99 24.73 8.61
C LEU A 300 33.38 25.01 8.03
N PHE A 301 33.79 24.31 6.97
CA PHE A 301 35.10 24.54 6.34
C PHE A 301 35.23 25.95 5.75
N SER A 302 34.17 26.49 5.16
CA SER A 302 34.19 27.87 4.64
C SER A 302 34.40 28.90 5.75
N LEU A 303 33.82 28.69 6.93
CA LEU A 303 34.04 29.56 8.08
C LEU A 303 35.48 29.47 8.59
N PHE A 304 36.06 28.28 8.63
CA PHE A 304 37.46 28.07 9.02
C PHE A 304 38.49 28.66 8.05
N LEU A 305 38.17 28.72 6.75
CA LEU A 305 39.08 29.30 5.75
C LEU A 305 39.03 30.83 5.71
N ILE A 306 37.93 31.42 6.18
CA ILE A 306 37.73 32.88 6.22
C ILE A 306 38.24 33.46 7.55
N ALA A 307 38.15 32.70 8.65
CA ALA A 307 38.69 33.06 9.97
C ALA A 307 40.21 32.91 10.03
#